data_AF-A0A480A547-F1
#
_entry.id   AF-A0A480A547-F1
#
_cell.length_a   1.000
_cell.length_b   1.000
_cell.length_c   1.000
_cell.angle_alpha   90.00
_cell.angle_beta   90.00
_cell.angle_gamma   90.00
#
_symmetry.space_group_name_H-M   'P 1'
#
loop_
_entity.id
_entity.type
_entity.pdbx_description
1 polymer ?
#
loop_
_entity_poly.entity_id
_entity_poly.type
_entity_poly.pdbx_seq_one_letter_code
_entity_poly.pdbx_strand_id
1 'polypeptide(L)' 'MKELPIVEIDLTPEYKSNVFKVRVKNSNIQKGKSAGYRIIYQVESPTSVLLLTIYSKSDQEDITPQEIKNILAESNQNE' A
#
# COMPACT_ATOMS: atom_id res chain seq x y z
N MET A 1 -11.43 -18.09 -0.09
CA MET A 1 -10.68 -16.91 -0.58
C MET A 1 -9.20 -17.26 -0.58
N LYS A 2 -8.45 -17.00 -1.66
CA LYS A 2 -6.99 -17.12 -1.60
C LYS A 2 -6.46 -15.87 -0.89
N GLU A 3 -5.68 -16.05 0.18
CA GLU A 3 -4.96 -14.95 0.82
C GLU A 3 -4.19 -14.14 -0.24
N LEU A 4 -4.28 -12.83 -0.18
CA LEU A 4 -3.52 -11.96 -1.06
C LEU A 4 -2.09 -11.90 -0.51
N PRO A 5 -1.06 -12.05 -1.35
CA PRO A 5 0.32 -11.96 -0.88
C PRO A 5 0.56 -10.56 -0.33
N ILE A 6 0.85 -10.49 0.96
CA ILE A 6 1.31 -9.29 1.64
C ILE A 6 2.81 -9.21 1.44
N VAL A 7 3.30 -8.04 1.01
CA VAL A 7 4.73 -7.76 0.90
C VAL A 7 5.08 -6.72 1.95
N GLU A 8 5.97 -7.07 2.87
CA GLU A 8 6.61 -6.12 3.78
C GLU A 8 7.52 -5.20 2.97
N ILE A 9 7.45 -3.90 3.26
CA ILE A 9 8.23 -2.88 2.58
C ILE A 9 9.45 -2.57 3.45
N ASP A 10 10.64 -2.54 2.84
CA ASP A 10 11.86 -2.20 3.57
C ASP A 10 11.89 -0.69 3.86
N LEU A 11 11.28 -0.31 4.97
CA LEU A 11 11.24 1.05 5.51
C LEU A 11 12.23 1.20 6.66
N THR A 12 12.45 2.43 7.11
CA THR A 12 13.23 2.72 8.32
C THR A 12 12.57 2.03 9.53
N PRO A 13 13.36 1.63 10.56
CA PRO A 13 12.86 0.80 11.67
C PRO A 13 11.59 1.32 12.36
N GLU A 14 11.42 2.64 12.40
CA GLU A 14 10.25 3.34 12.95
C GLU A 14 8.93 3.00 12.22
N TYR A 15 8.96 2.79 10.91
CA TYR A 15 7.78 2.52 10.07
C TYR A 15 7.71 1.08 9.57
N LYS A 16 8.78 0.31 9.81
CA LYS A 16 8.97 -1.03 9.25
C LYS A 16 7.94 -2.05 9.74
N SER A 17 7.37 -1.86 10.94
CA SER A 17 6.54 -2.90 11.56
C SER A 17 5.07 -2.91 11.13
N ASN A 18 4.54 -1.82 10.54
CA ASN A 18 3.09 -1.65 10.41
C ASN A 18 2.61 -1.27 8.99
N VAL A 19 3.49 -1.11 8.01
CA VAL A 19 3.11 -0.71 6.63
C VAL A 19 3.16 -1.90 5.68
N PHE A 20 2.09 -2.11 4.93
CA PHE A 20 1.90 -3.29 4.09
C PHE A 20 1.50 -2.92 2.66
N LYS A 21 1.91 -3.78 1.72
CA LYS A 21 1.51 -3.71 0.31
C LYS A 21 0.68 -4.92 -0.09
N VAL A 22 -0.48 -4.68 -0.71
CA VAL A 22 -1.38 -5.73 -1.22
C VAL A 22 -1.68 -5.53 -2.70
N ARG A 23 -1.71 -6.63 -3.46
CA ARG A 23 -2.09 -6.67 -4.88
C ARG A 23 -3.54 -7.13 -5.04
N VAL A 24 -4.42 -6.21 -5.43
CA VAL A 24 -5.85 -6.47 -5.64
C VAL A 24 -6.14 -6.56 -7.14
N LYS A 25 -7.03 -7.47 -7.55
CA LYS A 25 -7.48 -7.52 -8.95
C LYS A 25 -8.18 -6.19 -9.28
N ASN A 26 -7.75 -5.53 -10.34
CA ASN A 26 -8.44 -4.34 -10.83
C ASN A 26 -9.73 -4.79 -11.53
N SER A 27 -10.89 -4.45 -10.95
CA SER A 27 -12.22 -4.77 -11.49
C SER A 27 -12.63 -3.86 -12.65
N ASN A 28 -12.00 -2.68 -12.76
CA ASN A 28 -12.32 -1.67 -13.76
C ASN A 28 -11.71 -2.00 -15.13
N ILE A 29 -10.76 -2.95 -15.18
CA ILE A 29 -10.16 -3.43 -16.42
C ILE A 29 -10.30 -4.96 -16.53
N GLN A 30 -10.50 -5.48 -17.74
CA GLN A 30 -10.50 -6.93 -18.00
C GLN A 30 -9.07 -7.51 -18.01
N LYS A 31 -8.24 -7.16 -17.04
CA LYS A 31 -6.88 -7.69 -16.87
C LYS A 31 -6.71 -8.40 -15.52
N GLY A 32 -5.71 -9.28 -15.44
CA GLY A 32 -5.39 -10.03 -14.23
C GLY A 32 -4.75 -9.17 -13.13
N LYS A 33 -4.40 -9.80 -11.99
CA LYS A 33 -3.74 -9.13 -10.84
C LYS A 33 -2.42 -8.44 -11.20
N SER A 34 -1.77 -8.82 -12.29
CA SER A 34 -0.55 -8.19 -12.79
C SER A 34 -0.75 -6.74 -13.21
N ALA A 35 -1.93 -6.38 -13.72
CA ALA A 35 -2.33 -4.99 -13.98
C ALA A 35 -3.28 -4.45 -12.88
N GLY A 36 -3.27 -5.11 -11.72
CA GLY A 36 -4.18 -4.83 -10.62
C GLY A 36 -3.94 -3.50 -9.93
N TYR A 37 -4.72 -3.25 -8.88
CA TYR A 37 -4.45 -2.19 -7.93
C TYR A 37 -3.31 -2.61 -7.00
N ARG A 38 -2.44 -1.65 -6.69
CA ARG A 38 -1.53 -1.71 -5.56
C ARG A 38 -2.11 -0.84 -4.46
N ILE A 39 -2.35 -1.45 -3.31
CA ILE A 39 -2.84 -0.77 -2.11
C ILE A 39 -1.72 -0.77 -1.09
N ILE A 40 -1.47 0.39 -0.51
CA ILE A 40 -0.52 0.58 0.58
C ILE A 40 -1.29 1.15 1.77
N TYR A 41 -1.15 0.50 2.91
CA TYR A 41 -1.84 0.87 4.13
C TYR A 41 -0.94 0.64 5.34
N GLN A 42 -1.27 1.35 6.42
CA GLN A 42 -0.66 1.19 7.73
C GLN A 42 -1.67 0.56 8.69
N VAL A 43 -1.23 -0.40 9.50
CA VAL A 43 -2.03 -0.93 10.62
C VAL A 43 -1.80 -0.04 11.84
N GLU A 44 -2.85 0.60 12.33
CA GLU A 44 -2.80 1.47 13.50
C GLU A 44 -3.20 0.72 14.77
N SER A 45 -4.13 -0.22 14.64
CA SER A 45 -4.59 -1.08 15.73
C SER A 45 -5.17 -2.39 15.17
N PRO A 46 -5.49 -3.39 16.01
CA PRO A 46 -6.10 -4.64 15.53
C PRO A 46 -7.40 -4.48 14.74
N THR A 47 -8.07 -3.33 14.86
CA THR A 47 -9.35 -3.04 14.22
C THR A 47 -9.32 -1.81 13.30
N SER A 48 -8.17 -1.13 13.16
CA SER A 48 -8.02 0.07 12.32
C SER A 48 -6.84 -0.04 11.39
N VAL A 49 -7.07 0.35 10.14
CA VAL A 49 -6.03 0.54 9.12
C VAL A 49 -6.18 1.90 8.48
N LEU A 50 -5.07 2.59 8.29
CA LEU A 50 -4.99 3.83 7.53
C LEU A 50 -4.63 3.51 6.08
N LEU A 51 -5.53 3.85 5.16
CA LEU A 51 -5.24 3.77 3.73
C LEU A 51 -4.33 4.93 3.33
N LEU A 52 -3.08 4.62 2.96
CA LEU A 52 -2.09 5.64 2.57
C LEU A 52 -2.25 6.02 1.09
N THR A 53 -2.31 5.01 0.22
CA THR A 53 -2.52 5.24 -1.21
C THR A 53 -3.04 3.99 -1.93
N ILE A 54 -3.74 4.23 -3.04
CA ILE A 54 -4.19 3.21 -3.98
C ILE A 54 -3.92 3.70 -5.40
N TYR A 55 -3.33 2.84 -6.22
CA TYR A 55 -3.09 3.16 -7.62
C TYR A 55 -3.12 1.90 -8.49
N SER A 56 -3.42 2.07 -9.77
CA SER A 56 -3.37 0.97 -10.73
C SER A 56 -1.95 0.83 -11.30
N LYS A 57 -1.49 -0.40 -11.59
CA LYS A 57 -0.18 -0.59 -12.24
C LYS A 57 -0.08 0.07 -13.60
N SER A 58 -1.19 0.20 -14.31
CA SER A 58 -1.18 0.84 -15.63
C SER A 58 -0.98 2.35 -15.56
N ASP A 59 -1.38 2.98 -14.46
CA ASP A 59 -1.32 4.44 -14.32
C ASP A 59 -0.01 4.89 -13.67
N GLN A 60 0.60 4.03 -12.84
CA GLN A 60 1.84 4.33 -12.15
C GLN A 60 2.71 3.08 -11.94
N GLU A 61 4.02 3.28 -12.05
CA GLU A 61 5.04 2.28 -11.76
C GLU A 61 5.14 1.95 -10.25
N ASP A 62 6.08 1.09 -9.86
CA ASP A 62 6.29 0.79 -8.43
C ASP A 62 6.66 2.06 -7.65
N ILE A 63 5.92 2.31 -6.57
CA ILE A 63 6.20 3.41 -5.64
C ILE A 63 7.44 3.07 -4.80
N THR A 64 8.31 4.04 -4.66
CA THR A 64 9.57 3.92 -3.95
C THR A 64 9.37 4.00 -2.44
N PRO A 65 10.30 3.45 -1.63
CA PRO A 65 10.29 3.64 -0.18
C PRO A 65 10.29 5.12 0.23
N GLN A 66 10.89 6.02 -0.56
CA GLN A 66 10.94 7.44 -0.26
C GLN A 66 9.57 8.10 -0.44
N GLU A 67 8.85 7.79 -1.50
CA GLU A 67 7.48 8.28 -1.71
C GLU A 67 6.55 7.82 -0.58
N ILE A 68 6.69 6.56 -0.13
CA ILE A 68 5.92 6.05 1.01
C ILE A 68 6.21 6.85 2.29
N LYS A 69 7.47 7.18 2.56
CA LYS A 69 7.84 8.03 3.70
C LYS A 69 7.22 9.42 3.62
N ASN A 70 7.16 10.01 2.44
CA ASN A 70 6.55 11.32 2.25
C ASN A 70 5.03 11.25 2.54
N ILE A 71 4.34 10.23 2.02
CA ILE A 71 2.91 10.01 2.30
C ILE A 71 2.66 9.82 3.80
N LEU A 72 3.52 9.07 4.49
CA LEU A 72 3.44 8.87 5.95
C LEU A 72 3.67 10.18 6.74
N ALA A 73 4.64 10.99 6.32
CA ALA A 73 4.88 12.28 6.95
C ALA A 73 3.66 13.21 6.78
N GLU A 74 3.04 13.22 5.59
CA GLU A 74 1.84 13.99 5.31
C GLU A 74 0.61 13.48 6.10
N SER A 75 0.45 12.16 6.26
CA SER A 75 -0.67 11.62 7.02
C SER A 75 -0.57 11.96 8.51
N ASN A 76 0.63 11.97 9.09
CA ASN A 76 0.86 12.26 10.50
C ASN A 76 0.76 13.75 10.85
N GLN A 77 0.83 14.66 9.88
CA GLN A 77 0.67 16.10 10.13
C GLN A 77 -0.81 16.57 10.20
N ASN A 78 -1.75 15.68 9.90
CA ASN A 78 -3.18 15.99 9.92
C ASN A 78 -3.91 15.50 11.18
N GLU A 79 -3.16 15.12 12.23
CA GLU A 79 -3.67 14.91 13.61
C GLU A 79 -3.65 16.20 14.45
#